data_AF-A0AA95JRQ4-F1
#
_entry.id   AF-A0AA95JRQ4-F1
#
_cell.length_a   1.000
_cell.length_b   1.000
_cell.length_c   1.000
_cell.angle_alpha   90.00
_cell.angle_beta   90.00
_cell.angle_gamma   90.00
#
_symmetry.space_group_name_H-M   'P 1'
#
loop_
_entity.id
_entity.type
_entity.pdbx_description
1 polymer ?
#
loop_
_entity_poly.entity_id
_entity_poly.type
_entity_poly.pdbx_seq_one_letter_code
_entity_poly.pdbx_strand_id
1 'polypeptide(L)'
;MTSRVLCQFIPPYLIERLQPHLVATDRALRARREAGPHPVPQAAAGAPAWAVHTCHNTADLPGDLVRSAGQPASGDDAVDEAASGITATLDLYREVYDRSSFDGKGAPVSLSVHYEQGYDNAYWDGTQLVFGDGDGTVFGRFTKPVDVLGHELTHAVTERTAALTYSGQSGALNESISDVFGSCVKQRLLGQSADQADWLIGVGLFLPGVQGRALRDMAHPGTAYDDPRLGKDPQAPDMGGYVDTDDDNGGVHTNSGIPNRAFYLAATAIGGSSWAGAGAIWYAALTGRDVSADTDFAGFAAATVAAAGDHADAVRTAWSTVGVEPS
;
A
#
# COMPACT_ATOMS: atom_id res chain seq x y z
N MET A 1 19.24 14.17 -8.98
CA MET A 1 18.95 14.06 -7.55
C MET A 1 17.59 13.41 -7.46
N THR A 2 17.53 12.10 -7.18
CA THR A 2 16.26 11.37 -7.07
C THR A 2 15.62 11.74 -5.73
N SER A 3 14.52 12.50 -5.74
CA SER A 3 13.67 12.70 -4.56
C SER A 3 13.08 11.34 -4.18
N ARG A 4 13.26 10.92 -2.94
CA ARG A 4 12.75 9.64 -2.40
C ARG A 4 11.93 9.98 -1.17
N VAL A 5 10.62 9.90 -1.33
CA VAL A 5 9.62 10.47 -0.43
C VAL A 5 8.88 9.35 0.30
N LEU A 6 8.48 9.68 1.53
CA LEU A 6 7.59 8.92 2.39
C LEU A 6 6.25 8.62 1.68
N CYS A 7 5.89 7.33 1.56
CA CYS A 7 4.58 6.90 1.11
C CYS A 7 3.61 6.91 2.30
N GLN A 8 2.41 7.45 2.12
CA GLN A 8 1.43 7.64 3.18
C GLN A 8 0.09 7.13 2.70
N PHE A 9 -0.63 6.43 3.56
CA PHE A 9 -1.90 5.83 3.18
C PHE A 9 -2.97 6.86 2.78
N ILE A 10 -3.11 7.93 3.57
CA ILE A 10 -4.03 9.04 3.31
C ILE A 10 -3.35 10.06 2.38
N PRO A 11 -3.93 10.31 1.19
CA PRO A 11 -3.39 11.28 0.26
C PRO A 11 -3.36 12.70 0.84
N PRO A 12 -2.36 13.53 0.46
CA PRO A 12 -2.23 14.90 0.96
C PRO A 12 -3.49 15.75 0.77
N TYR A 13 -4.24 15.58 -0.33
CA TYR A 13 -5.46 16.36 -0.55
C TYR A 13 -6.57 16.09 0.49
N LEU A 14 -6.61 14.90 1.10
CA LEU A 14 -7.53 14.61 2.21
C LEU A 14 -7.01 15.20 3.52
N ILE A 15 -5.71 15.09 3.79
CA ILE A 15 -5.09 15.71 4.98
C ILE A 15 -5.28 17.23 4.95
N GLU A 16 -5.03 17.88 3.82
CA GLU A 16 -5.23 19.33 3.66
C GLU A 16 -6.68 19.75 3.90
N ARG A 17 -7.64 18.90 3.52
CA ARG A 17 -9.07 19.16 3.68
C ARG A 17 -9.56 18.92 5.11
N LEU A 18 -9.07 17.88 5.77
CA LEU A 18 -9.60 17.41 7.06
C LEU A 18 -8.77 17.88 8.25
N GLN A 19 -7.45 17.87 8.08
CA GLN A 19 -6.48 18.17 9.13
C GLN A 19 -5.36 19.11 8.61
N PRO A 20 -5.69 20.35 8.19
CA PRO A 20 -4.71 21.26 7.59
C PRO A 20 -3.53 21.58 8.50
N HIS A 21 -3.69 21.42 9.82
CA HIS A 21 -2.63 21.60 10.80
C HIS A 21 -1.57 20.47 10.78
N LEU A 22 -1.92 19.27 10.31
CA LEU A 22 -0.98 18.15 10.18
C LEU A 22 -0.16 18.19 8.89
N VAL A 23 -0.52 19.05 7.92
CA VAL A 23 0.21 19.20 6.64
C VAL A 23 1.70 19.53 6.86
N ALA A 24 2.04 20.28 7.91
CA ALA A 24 3.42 20.59 8.23
C ALA A 24 4.19 19.37 8.78
N THR A 25 3.56 18.58 9.65
CA THR A 25 4.11 17.32 10.18
C THR A 25 4.31 16.32 9.05
N ASP A 26 3.31 16.19 8.20
CA ASP A 26 3.29 15.40 6.98
C ASP A 26 4.47 15.76 6.04
N ARG A 27 4.62 17.04 5.70
CA ARG A 27 5.75 17.55 4.91
C ARG A 27 7.10 17.32 5.59
N ALA A 28 7.19 17.47 6.90
CA ALA A 28 8.44 17.24 7.65
C ALA A 28 8.86 15.76 7.62
N LEU A 29 7.91 14.83 7.75
CA LEU A 29 8.15 13.39 7.61
C LEU A 29 8.63 13.05 6.18
N ARG A 30 8.02 13.65 5.15
CA ARG A 30 8.44 13.52 3.75
C ARG A 30 9.89 13.98 3.53
N ALA A 31 10.28 15.12 4.09
CA ALA A 31 11.61 15.70 3.93
C ALA A 31 12.73 14.87 4.61
N ARG A 32 12.46 14.17 5.72
CA ARG A 32 13.48 13.40 6.46
C ARG A 32 14.07 12.22 5.66
N ARG A 33 13.38 11.74 4.62
CA ARG A 33 13.78 10.54 3.85
C ARG A 33 14.44 10.84 2.50
N GLU A 34 14.52 12.11 2.13
CA GLU A 34 15.38 12.56 1.02
C GLU A 34 16.90 12.42 1.35
N ALA A 35 17.24 12.06 2.60
CA ALA A 35 18.63 11.93 3.10
C ALA A 35 19.34 10.61 2.76
N GLY A 36 18.72 9.69 2.01
CA GLY A 36 19.32 8.43 1.53
C GLY A 36 18.78 7.16 2.20
N PRO A 37 19.13 5.95 1.70
CA PRO A 37 18.58 4.70 2.21
C PRO A 37 18.99 4.50 3.67
N HIS A 38 18.00 4.33 4.55
CA HIS A 38 18.28 3.93 5.91
C HIS A 38 18.93 2.53 5.90
N PRO A 39 20.06 2.35 6.62
CA PRO A 39 20.63 1.03 6.82
C PRO A 39 19.56 0.12 7.41
N VAL A 40 19.29 -1.02 6.76
CA VAL A 40 18.43 -2.05 7.36
C VAL A 40 19.23 -2.68 8.50
N PRO A 41 18.74 -2.64 9.75
CA PRO A 41 19.39 -3.35 10.83
C PRO A 41 19.47 -4.83 10.46
N GLN A 42 20.68 -5.39 10.40
CA GLN A 42 20.83 -6.81 10.17
C GLN A 42 20.27 -7.55 11.38
N ALA A 43 19.30 -8.43 11.15
CA ALA A 43 18.67 -9.21 12.22
C ALA A 43 19.73 -10.01 12.98
N ALA A 44 19.76 -9.89 14.31
CA ALA A 44 20.48 -10.85 15.12
C ALA A 44 19.84 -12.24 14.94
N ALA A 45 20.65 -13.30 14.95
CA ALA A 45 20.12 -14.66 14.88
C ALA A 45 19.11 -14.91 16.00
N GLY A 46 17.87 -15.29 15.63
CA GLY A 46 16.77 -15.52 16.58
C GLY A 46 15.94 -14.27 16.94
N ALA A 47 16.17 -13.13 16.29
CA ALA A 47 15.26 -11.98 16.42
C ALA A 47 13.83 -12.35 15.94
N PRO A 48 12.78 -11.84 16.60
CA PRO A 48 11.42 -12.08 16.15
C PRO A 48 11.19 -11.48 14.76
N ALA A 49 10.39 -12.14 13.93
CA ALA A 49 10.10 -11.68 12.57
C ALA A 49 9.44 -10.29 12.53
N TRP A 50 8.74 -9.91 13.60
CA TRP A 50 8.18 -8.59 13.77
C TRP A 50 8.08 -8.21 15.27
N ALA A 51 8.02 -6.91 15.52
CA ALA A 51 7.84 -6.31 16.84
C ALA A 51 6.89 -5.10 16.75
N VAL A 52 5.85 -5.09 17.60
CA VAL A 52 4.89 -4.00 17.73
C VAL A 52 5.23 -3.19 18.98
N HIS A 53 5.32 -1.88 18.80
CA HIS A 53 5.58 -0.88 19.83
C HIS A 53 4.37 0.05 19.97
N THR A 54 4.24 0.69 21.12
CA THR A 54 3.28 1.78 21.35
C THR A 54 4.01 3.09 21.54
N CYS A 55 3.55 4.13 20.86
CA CYS A 55 4.08 5.48 21.03
C CYS A 55 3.38 6.25 22.16
N HIS A 56 2.39 5.65 22.83
CA HIS A 56 1.59 6.31 23.89
C HIS A 56 1.00 7.68 23.48
N ASN A 57 0.56 7.82 22.23
CA ASN A 57 0.07 9.07 21.63
C ASN A 57 1.12 10.19 21.54
N THR A 58 2.41 9.84 21.56
CA THR A 58 3.53 10.75 21.30
C THR A 58 4.08 10.55 19.89
N ALA A 59 5.01 11.41 19.48
CA ALA A 59 5.72 11.31 18.20
C ALA A 59 7.05 10.53 18.31
N ASP A 60 7.36 9.96 19.48
CA ASP A 60 8.61 9.24 19.71
C ASP A 60 8.55 7.84 19.10
N LEU A 61 9.46 7.55 18.16
CA LEU A 61 9.55 6.28 17.45
C LEU A 61 10.82 5.49 17.86
N PRO A 62 10.77 4.15 17.96
CA PRO A 62 9.59 3.30 17.75
C PRO A 62 8.61 3.29 18.94
N GLY A 63 8.96 3.91 20.08
CA GLY A 63 8.18 3.80 21.31
C GLY A 63 8.50 2.53 22.11
N ASP A 64 7.59 2.14 23.01
CA ASP A 64 7.79 1.04 23.93
C ASP A 64 7.35 -0.30 23.33
N LEU A 65 8.22 -1.31 23.38
CA LEU A 65 7.92 -2.66 22.87
C LEU A 65 6.80 -3.30 23.69
N VAL A 66 5.70 -3.66 23.03
CA VAL A 66 4.52 -4.26 23.70
C VAL A 66 4.19 -5.66 23.21
N ARG A 67 4.58 -6.03 21.99
CA ARG A 67 4.36 -7.38 21.45
C ARG A 67 5.40 -7.78 20.41
N SER A 68 5.74 -9.05 20.33
CA SER A 68 6.62 -9.62 19.30
C SER A 68 6.08 -10.93 18.75
N ALA A 69 6.58 -11.34 17.59
CA ALA A 69 6.22 -12.61 16.97
C ALA A 69 6.31 -13.79 17.95
N GLY A 70 5.26 -14.60 18.01
CA GLY A 70 5.15 -15.76 18.92
C GLY A 70 4.62 -15.46 20.32
N GLN A 71 4.42 -14.19 20.69
CA GLN A 71 3.80 -13.82 21.96
C GLN A 71 2.26 -13.82 21.86
N PRO A 72 1.55 -14.10 22.98
CA PRO A 72 0.09 -14.08 23.02
C PRO A 72 -0.47 -12.68 22.72
N ALA A 73 -1.79 -12.61 22.49
CA ALA A 73 -2.53 -11.36 22.34
C ALA A 73 -2.29 -10.43 23.54
N SER A 74 -2.16 -9.14 23.27
CA SER A 74 -1.91 -8.10 24.28
C SER A 74 -3.19 -7.64 24.97
N GLY A 75 -4.35 -7.79 24.30
CA GLY A 75 -5.63 -7.24 24.73
C GLY A 75 -5.87 -5.80 24.28
N ASP A 76 -4.91 -5.20 23.57
CA ASP A 76 -5.07 -3.94 22.85
C ASP A 76 -5.40 -4.24 21.38
N ASP A 77 -6.54 -3.72 20.91
CA ASP A 77 -7.02 -3.93 19.54
C ASP A 77 -5.98 -3.49 18.49
N ALA A 78 -5.36 -2.32 18.63
CA ALA A 78 -4.45 -1.80 17.62
C ALA A 78 -3.18 -2.66 17.52
N VAL A 79 -2.66 -3.07 18.68
CA VAL A 79 -1.49 -3.95 18.77
C VAL A 79 -1.80 -5.33 18.17
N ASP A 80 -2.97 -5.88 18.46
CA ASP A 80 -3.34 -7.23 18.04
C ASP A 80 -3.77 -7.29 16.56
N GLU A 81 -4.40 -6.23 16.05
CA GLU A 81 -4.65 -5.99 14.63
C GLU A 81 -3.33 -5.86 13.84
N ALA A 82 -2.40 -5.01 14.31
CA ALA A 82 -1.09 -4.84 13.68
C ALA A 82 -0.29 -6.16 13.62
N ALA A 83 -0.25 -6.90 14.72
CA ALA A 83 0.41 -8.21 14.80
C ALA A 83 -0.19 -9.23 13.83
N SER A 84 -1.52 -9.28 13.72
CA SER A 84 -2.21 -10.20 12.82
C SER A 84 -1.99 -9.83 11.36
N GLY A 85 -2.10 -8.54 11.03
CA GLY A 85 -1.89 -8.01 9.69
C GLY A 85 -0.47 -8.23 9.19
N ILE A 86 0.55 -7.92 10.01
CA ILE A 86 1.93 -8.08 9.56
C ILE A 86 2.31 -9.56 9.37
N THR A 87 1.78 -10.44 10.24
CA THR A 87 1.97 -11.88 10.09
C THR A 87 1.39 -12.35 8.75
N ALA A 88 0.16 -11.95 8.43
CA ALA A 88 -0.49 -12.31 7.18
C ALA A 88 0.26 -11.81 5.94
N THR A 89 0.76 -10.58 5.98
CA THR A 89 1.52 -10.00 4.88
C THR A 89 2.85 -10.71 4.68
N LEU A 90 3.60 -10.97 5.76
CA LEU A 90 4.85 -11.73 5.68
C LEU A 90 4.62 -13.17 5.20
N ASP A 91 3.54 -13.81 5.63
CA ASP A 91 3.16 -15.14 5.19
C ASP A 91 2.79 -15.17 3.70
N LEU A 92 2.11 -14.14 3.17
CA LEU A 92 1.85 -14.02 1.73
C LEU A 92 3.18 -14.01 0.95
N TYR A 93 4.09 -13.10 1.31
CA TYR A 93 5.38 -12.96 0.63
C TYR A 93 6.24 -14.23 0.73
N ARG A 94 6.28 -14.86 1.90
CA ARG A 94 7.04 -16.09 2.12
C ARG A 94 6.44 -17.27 1.35
N GLU A 95 5.16 -17.53 1.50
CA GLU A 95 4.55 -18.79 1.07
C GLU A 95 4.13 -18.78 -0.40
N VAL A 96 3.83 -17.62 -0.96
CA VAL A 96 3.40 -17.49 -2.37
C VAL A 96 4.57 -17.05 -3.25
N TYR A 97 5.43 -16.17 -2.76
CA TYR A 97 6.46 -15.51 -3.57
C TYR A 97 7.90 -15.88 -3.19
N ASP A 98 8.08 -16.84 -2.26
CA ASP A 98 9.39 -17.28 -1.74
C ASP A 98 10.29 -16.10 -1.29
N ARG A 99 9.66 -15.03 -0.80
CA ARG A 99 10.34 -13.81 -0.37
C ARG A 99 10.48 -13.78 1.14
N SER A 100 11.72 -13.77 1.63
CA SER A 100 11.99 -13.61 3.06
C SER A 100 11.91 -12.15 3.50
N SER A 101 10.75 -11.72 4.02
CA SER A 101 10.48 -10.33 4.46
C SER A 101 10.59 -9.28 3.34
N PHE A 102 10.48 -8.00 3.70
CA PHE A 102 10.47 -6.88 2.75
C PHE A 102 11.79 -6.71 2.00
N ASP A 103 12.92 -7.17 2.54
CA ASP A 103 14.25 -7.05 1.92
C ASP A 103 14.72 -8.31 1.19
N GLY A 104 13.94 -9.39 1.25
CA GLY A 104 14.29 -10.70 0.69
C GLY A 104 15.37 -11.45 1.48
N LYS A 105 15.77 -10.95 2.66
CA LYS A 105 16.83 -11.53 3.50
C LYS A 105 16.39 -11.75 4.95
N GLY A 106 15.10 -11.64 5.23
CA GLY A 106 14.52 -11.92 6.54
C GLY A 106 14.69 -10.79 7.54
N ALA A 107 14.79 -9.52 7.09
CA ALA A 107 14.80 -8.39 8.01
C ALA A 107 13.54 -8.37 8.91
N PRO A 108 13.67 -8.14 10.23
CA PRO A 108 12.53 -8.01 11.11
C PRO A 108 11.75 -6.73 10.80
N VAL A 109 10.43 -6.79 10.94
CA VAL A 109 9.56 -5.62 10.75
C VAL A 109 9.23 -4.99 12.09
N SER A 110 9.58 -3.71 12.26
CA SER A 110 9.11 -2.91 13.39
C SER A 110 7.80 -2.22 13.01
N LEU A 111 6.85 -2.19 13.93
CA LEU A 111 5.59 -1.48 13.82
C LEU A 111 5.39 -0.63 15.06
N SER A 112 4.82 0.56 14.88
CA SER A 112 4.54 1.51 15.95
C SER A 112 3.08 1.95 15.86
N VAL A 113 2.30 1.68 16.90
CA VAL A 113 0.87 2.02 17.00
C VAL A 113 0.65 3.13 18.03
N HIS A 114 -0.54 3.74 18.04
CA HIS A 114 -0.86 4.90 18.88
C HIS A 114 0.11 6.06 18.65
N TYR A 115 0.49 6.29 17.38
CA TYR A 115 1.36 7.41 16.99
C TYR A 115 0.57 8.72 16.99
N GLU A 116 1.02 9.67 17.81
CA GLU A 116 0.33 10.96 18.05
C GLU A 116 -1.16 10.82 18.46
N GLN A 117 -1.80 11.93 18.79
CA GLN A 117 -3.23 11.95 19.13
C GLN A 117 -4.04 12.38 17.90
N GLY A 118 -5.04 11.58 17.50
CA GLY A 118 -5.92 11.93 16.38
C GLY A 118 -5.23 11.91 15.02
N TYR A 119 -4.16 11.12 14.88
CA TYR A 119 -3.37 11.05 13.65
C TYR A 119 -4.12 10.26 12.57
N ASP A 120 -4.59 10.95 11.54
CA ASP A 120 -5.34 10.36 10.42
C ASP A 120 -4.42 9.80 9.33
N ASN A 121 -3.44 8.96 9.70
CA ASN A 121 -2.59 8.33 8.69
C ASN A 121 -1.92 7.03 9.15
N ALA A 122 -1.40 6.30 8.17
CA ALA A 122 -0.40 5.25 8.33
C ALA A 122 0.69 5.43 7.27
N TYR A 123 1.90 4.95 7.57
CA TYR A 123 3.02 5.04 6.65
C TYR A 123 4.14 4.03 6.95
N TRP A 124 4.86 3.61 5.91
CA TRP A 124 6.23 3.11 6.01
C TRP A 124 7.20 4.29 6.16
N ASP A 125 8.10 4.28 7.14
CA ASP A 125 9.10 5.35 7.38
C ASP A 125 10.53 5.01 6.91
N GLY A 126 10.73 3.84 6.31
CA GLY A 126 12.03 3.40 5.76
C GLY A 126 12.74 2.41 6.64
N THR A 127 12.27 2.32 7.88
CA THR A 127 12.79 1.43 8.90
C THR A 127 11.67 0.67 9.61
N GLN A 128 10.47 1.26 9.72
CA GLN A 128 9.32 0.70 10.41
C GLN A 128 7.99 1.17 9.79
N LEU A 129 6.92 0.48 10.16
CA LEU A 129 5.54 0.89 9.87
C LEU A 129 5.01 1.72 11.05
N VAL A 130 4.25 2.77 10.77
CA VAL A 130 3.67 3.66 11.79
C VAL A 130 2.18 3.82 11.54
N PHE A 131 1.36 3.69 12.57
CA PHE A 131 -0.10 3.74 12.50
C PHE A 131 -0.68 4.69 13.53
N GLY A 132 -1.54 5.60 13.07
CA GLY A 132 -2.40 6.41 13.91
C GLY A 132 -3.71 5.71 14.28
N ASP A 133 -4.35 6.25 15.31
CA ASP A 133 -5.66 5.77 15.79
C ASP A 133 -6.85 6.44 15.08
N GLY A 134 -6.58 7.43 14.22
CA GLY A 134 -7.59 8.30 13.62
C GLY A 134 -8.18 9.32 14.59
N ASP A 135 -8.90 10.30 14.05
CA ASP A 135 -9.51 11.42 14.75
C ASP A 135 -10.76 11.05 15.56
N GLY A 136 -11.30 9.84 15.36
CA GLY A 136 -12.53 9.40 16.01
C GLY A 136 -13.80 10.04 15.43
N THR A 137 -13.71 10.78 14.31
CA THR A 137 -14.87 11.43 13.66
C THR A 137 -15.02 11.10 12.17
N VAL A 138 -13.91 11.02 11.44
CA VAL A 138 -13.82 10.59 10.05
C VAL A 138 -13.18 9.22 9.99
N PHE A 139 -12.02 9.06 10.63
CA PHE A 139 -11.21 7.85 10.56
C PHE A 139 -11.18 7.14 11.92
N GLY A 140 -11.24 5.81 11.87
CA GLY A 140 -10.87 4.94 12.98
C GLY A 140 -9.40 4.51 12.88
N ARG A 141 -9.04 3.50 13.68
CA ARG A 141 -7.67 2.95 13.73
C ARG A 141 -7.21 2.47 12.35
N PHE A 142 -6.00 2.87 11.96
CA PHE A 142 -5.40 2.48 10.69
C PHE A 142 -4.87 1.04 10.67
N THR A 143 -4.80 0.38 11.83
CA THR A 143 -4.46 -1.05 11.96
C THR A 143 -5.62 -1.97 11.57
N LYS A 144 -6.86 -1.48 11.59
CA LYS A 144 -8.07 -2.28 11.47
C LYS A 144 -8.25 -2.89 10.05
N PRO A 145 -8.09 -2.13 8.95
CA PRO A 145 -8.15 -2.72 7.62
C PRO A 145 -6.80 -3.40 7.30
N VAL A 146 -6.81 -4.72 7.15
CA VAL A 146 -5.57 -5.48 6.94
C VAL A 146 -4.85 -5.15 5.62
N ASP A 147 -5.61 -4.66 4.64
CA ASP A 147 -5.09 -4.16 3.36
C ASP A 147 -4.24 -2.89 3.53
N VAL A 148 -4.49 -2.05 4.55
CA VAL A 148 -3.61 -0.91 4.91
C VAL A 148 -2.23 -1.42 5.33
N LEU A 149 -2.18 -2.42 6.22
CA LEU A 149 -0.91 -3.02 6.65
C LEU A 149 -0.15 -3.67 5.49
N GLY A 150 -0.87 -4.39 4.62
CA GLY A 150 -0.30 -4.97 3.41
C GLY A 150 0.25 -3.91 2.47
N HIS A 151 -0.49 -2.81 2.28
CA HIS A 151 -0.09 -1.65 1.47
C HIS A 151 1.20 -1.02 2.01
N GLU A 152 1.26 -0.70 3.30
CA GLU A 152 2.44 -0.04 3.87
C GLU A 152 3.71 -0.90 3.81
N LEU A 153 3.62 -2.20 4.11
CA LEU A 153 4.79 -3.07 3.97
C LEU A 153 5.22 -3.22 2.50
N THR A 154 4.29 -3.14 1.56
CA THR A 154 4.59 -3.29 0.14
C THR A 154 5.43 -2.14 -0.39
N HIS A 155 5.29 -0.92 0.15
CA HIS A 155 6.24 0.15 -0.15
C HIS A 155 7.68 -0.23 0.19
N ALA A 156 7.90 -0.91 1.32
CA ALA A 156 9.21 -1.42 1.70
C ALA A 156 9.72 -2.49 0.71
N VAL A 157 8.83 -3.33 0.18
CA VAL A 157 9.18 -4.31 -0.87
C VAL A 157 9.60 -3.59 -2.15
N THR A 158 8.80 -2.63 -2.61
CA THR A 158 9.09 -1.82 -3.80
C THR A 158 10.42 -1.08 -3.67
N GLU A 159 10.71 -0.50 -2.49
CA GLU A 159 11.98 0.18 -2.18
C GLU A 159 13.19 -0.75 -2.34
N ARG A 160 13.03 -2.05 -2.02
CA ARG A 160 14.10 -3.06 -2.06
C ARG A 160 14.14 -3.86 -3.37
N THR A 161 13.30 -3.50 -4.35
CA THR A 161 13.24 -4.14 -5.67
C THR A 161 13.43 -3.10 -6.78
N ALA A 162 12.37 -2.70 -7.47
CA ALA A 162 12.42 -1.74 -8.58
C ALA A 162 12.76 -0.31 -8.13
N ALA A 163 12.52 0.01 -6.85
CA ALA A 163 12.73 1.34 -6.26
C ALA A 163 12.05 2.45 -7.07
N LEU A 164 10.79 2.22 -7.46
CA LEU A 164 9.96 3.16 -8.22
C LEU A 164 9.99 4.55 -7.57
N THR A 165 10.45 5.54 -8.35
CA THR A 165 10.47 6.95 -7.97
C THR A 165 9.04 7.37 -7.62
N TYR A 166 8.86 8.01 -6.46
CA TYR A 166 7.54 8.41 -5.98
C TYR A 166 7.07 9.73 -6.63
N SER A 167 6.92 9.70 -7.95
CA SER A 167 6.42 10.83 -8.73
C SER A 167 5.78 10.41 -10.04
N GLY A 168 4.72 11.11 -10.47
CA GLY A 168 4.04 10.85 -11.74
C GLY A 168 3.60 9.40 -11.90
N GLN A 169 3.83 8.80 -13.08
CA GLN A 169 3.42 7.43 -13.36
C GLN A 169 4.19 6.38 -12.53
N SER A 170 5.50 6.55 -12.30
CA SER A 170 6.26 5.62 -11.45
C SER A 170 5.78 5.66 -9.99
N GLY A 171 5.39 6.84 -9.50
CA GLY A 171 4.78 6.98 -8.18
C GLY A 171 3.38 6.38 -8.10
N ALA A 172 2.56 6.58 -9.13
CA ALA A 172 1.24 5.96 -9.22
C ALA A 172 1.32 4.42 -9.33
N LEU A 173 2.37 3.88 -9.97
CA LEU A 173 2.68 2.45 -9.92
C LEU A 173 3.09 1.99 -8.53
N ASN A 174 3.90 2.77 -7.82
CA ASN A 174 4.31 2.47 -6.45
C ASN A 174 3.07 2.32 -5.53
N GLU A 175 2.16 3.30 -5.58
CA GLU A 175 0.88 3.26 -4.88
C GLU A 175 0.01 2.08 -5.29
N SER A 176 -0.12 1.85 -6.60
CA SER A 176 -0.96 0.76 -7.11
C SER A 176 -0.43 -0.62 -6.72
N ILE A 177 0.88 -0.82 -6.75
CA ILE A 177 1.51 -2.06 -6.32
C ILE A 177 1.23 -2.31 -4.84
N SER A 178 1.28 -1.26 -4.00
CA SER A 178 0.88 -1.36 -2.59
C SER A 178 -0.58 -1.74 -2.41
N ASP A 179 -1.51 -1.14 -3.17
CA ASP A 179 -2.93 -1.55 -3.17
C ASP A 179 -3.13 -2.99 -3.65
N VAL A 180 -2.43 -3.40 -4.71
CA VAL A 180 -2.46 -4.76 -5.28
C VAL A 180 -2.11 -5.81 -4.24
N PHE A 181 -0.96 -5.65 -3.56
CA PHE A 181 -0.54 -6.64 -2.58
C PHE A 181 -1.30 -6.53 -1.26
N GLY A 182 -1.75 -5.33 -0.86
CA GLY A 182 -2.71 -5.16 0.24
C GLY A 182 -4.02 -5.93 0.01
N SER A 183 -4.60 -5.79 -1.19
CA SER A 183 -5.79 -6.53 -1.61
C SER A 183 -5.54 -8.04 -1.66
N CYS A 184 -4.38 -8.48 -2.18
CA CYS A 184 -3.98 -9.89 -2.17
C CYS A 184 -3.92 -10.48 -0.75
N VAL A 185 -3.35 -9.74 0.22
CA VAL A 185 -3.30 -10.17 1.63
C VAL A 185 -4.71 -10.36 2.19
N LYS A 186 -5.57 -9.36 2.00
CA LYS A 186 -6.96 -9.40 2.48
C LYS A 186 -7.73 -10.57 1.88
N GLN A 187 -7.66 -10.76 0.56
CA GLN A 187 -8.34 -11.87 -0.12
C GLN A 187 -7.81 -13.22 0.37
N ARG A 188 -6.50 -13.35 0.57
CA ARG A 188 -5.86 -14.58 1.07
C ARG A 188 -6.32 -14.92 2.48
N LEU A 189 -6.37 -13.93 3.37
CA LEU A 189 -6.86 -14.11 4.74
C LEU A 189 -8.32 -14.55 4.80
N LEU A 190 -9.14 -14.02 3.90
CA LEU A 190 -10.57 -14.34 3.82
C LEU A 190 -10.88 -15.59 2.97
N GLY A 191 -9.86 -16.19 2.33
CA GLY A 191 -10.03 -17.35 1.45
C GLY A 191 -10.86 -17.04 0.19
N GLN A 192 -10.80 -15.81 -0.31
CA GLN A 192 -11.60 -15.31 -1.43
C GLN A 192 -10.91 -15.53 -2.77
N SER A 193 -11.65 -15.96 -3.78
CA SER A 193 -11.23 -15.83 -5.18
C SER A 193 -11.43 -14.40 -5.71
N ALA A 194 -10.81 -14.09 -6.84
CA ALA A 194 -10.85 -12.76 -7.46
C ALA A 194 -12.28 -12.27 -7.76
N ASP A 195 -13.21 -13.16 -8.08
CA ASP A 195 -14.63 -12.87 -8.34
C ASP A 195 -15.47 -12.68 -7.06
N GLN A 196 -14.94 -13.02 -5.89
CA GLN A 196 -15.59 -12.88 -4.59
C GLN A 196 -15.10 -11.66 -3.79
N ALA A 197 -13.92 -11.14 -4.15
CA ALA A 197 -13.27 -10.05 -3.44
C ALA A 197 -14.03 -8.72 -3.62
N ASP A 198 -13.95 -7.86 -2.60
CA ASP A 198 -14.59 -6.53 -2.65
C ASP A 198 -13.84 -5.52 -3.53
N TRP A 199 -12.54 -5.73 -3.73
CA TRP A 199 -11.64 -4.83 -4.45
C TRP A 199 -11.58 -3.40 -3.89
N LEU A 200 -11.90 -3.27 -2.60
CA LEU A 200 -11.92 -2.01 -1.86
C LEU A 200 -10.73 -1.94 -0.91
N ILE A 201 -10.07 -0.78 -0.89
CA ILE A 201 -8.90 -0.52 -0.06
C ILE A 201 -9.29 0.34 1.15
N GLY A 202 -9.06 -0.17 2.36
CA GLY A 202 -9.37 0.55 3.61
C GLY A 202 -10.82 0.40 4.06
N VAL A 203 -11.46 -0.75 3.78
CA VAL A 203 -12.82 -1.03 4.24
C VAL A 203 -12.90 -0.99 5.77
N GLY A 204 -13.87 -0.25 6.31
CA GLY A 204 -14.09 -0.14 7.76
C GLY A 204 -13.17 0.86 8.47
N LEU A 205 -12.36 1.60 7.72
CA LEU A 205 -11.57 2.74 8.20
C LEU A 205 -12.46 3.96 8.50
N PHE A 206 -13.41 4.25 7.61
CA PHE A 206 -14.35 5.35 7.82
C PHE A 206 -15.36 5.04 8.94
N LEU A 207 -15.59 6.02 9.81
CA LEU A 207 -16.54 5.92 10.92
C LEU A 207 -18.00 6.18 10.48
N PRO A 208 -18.99 5.74 11.28
CA PRO A 208 -20.39 6.00 10.98
C PRO A 208 -20.69 7.48 10.71
N GLY A 209 -21.40 7.74 9.61
CA GLY A 209 -21.74 9.10 9.16
C GLY A 209 -20.84 9.63 8.04
N VAL A 210 -19.76 8.94 7.68
CA VAL A 210 -19.01 9.20 6.44
C VAL A 210 -19.71 8.47 5.27
N GLN A 211 -19.97 9.18 4.18
CA GLN A 211 -20.54 8.63 2.94
C GLN A 211 -19.43 8.05 2.04
N GLY A 212 -18.81 6.97 2.52
CA GLY A 212 -17.76 6.26 1.79
C GLY A 212 -17.72 4.78 2.16
N ARG A 213 -17.44 3.92 1.16
CA ARG A 213 -17.31 2.47 1.37
C ARG A 213 -15.90 2.10 1.82
N ALA A 214 -14.91 2.80 1.29
CA ALA A 214 -13.48 2.59 1.49
C ALA A 214 -12.72 3.82 0.97
N LEU A 215 -11.40 3.85 1.12
CA LEU A 215 -10.57 4.96 0.62
C LEU A 215 -10.43 4.91 -0.91
N ARG A 216 -10.30 3.71 -1.49
CA ARG A 216 -10.17 3.49 -2.94
C ARG A 216 -10.97 2.26 -3.38
N ASP A 217 -11.38 2.25 -4.65
CA ASP A 217 -12.04 1.12 -5.31
C ASP A 217 -11.21 0.70 -6.53
N MET A 218 -10.53 -0.44 -6.44
CA MET A 218 -9.66 -0.91 -7.51
C MET A 218 -10.45 -1.34 -8.76
N ALA A 219 -11.70 -1.80 -8.59
CA ALA A 219 -12.52 -2.24 -9.72
C ALA A 219 -13.16 -1.05 -10.45
N HIS A 220 -13.55 -0.02 -9.69
CA HIS A 220 -14.22 1.18 -10.18
C HIS A 220 -13.62 2.45 -9.53
N PRO A 221 -12.38 2.84 -9.92
CA PRO A 221 -11.75 4.05 -9.36
C PRO A 221 -12.63 5.29 -9.55
N GLY A 222 -12.67 6.19 -8.56
CA GLY A 222 -13.51 7.39 -8.57
C GLY A 222 -14.91 7.18 -7.97
N THR A 223 -15.16 6.03 -7.33
CA THR A 223 -16.47 5.63 -6.78
C THR A 223 -16.43 5.15 -5.32
N ALA A 224 -15.27 5.22 -4.65
CA ALA A 224 -15.12 4.70 -3.30
C ALA A 224 -15.90 5.52 -2.26
N TYR A 225 -15.99 6.84 -2.46
CA TYR A 225 -16.70 7.78 -1.61
C TYR A 225 -17.22 9.02 -2.36
N ASP A 226 -18.28 9.61 -1.82
CA ASP A 226 -18.82 10.92 -2.20
C ASP A 226 -19.46 11.54 -0.95
N ASP A 227 -18.65 12.23 -0.16
CA ASP A 227 -19.02 12.73 1.16
C ASP A 227 -18.81 14.25 1.23
N PRO A 228 -19.72 15.03 1.87
CA PRO A 228 -19.53 16.48 1.98
C PRO A 228 -18.22 16.90 2.67
N ARG A 229 -17.74 16.12 3.63
CA ARG A 229 -16.49 16.37 4.37
C ARG A 229 -15.27 15.96 3.56
N LEU A 230 -15.31 14.82 2.87
CA LEU A 230 -14.18 14.29 2.08
C LEU A 230 -14.09 14.87 0.66
N GLY A 231 -15.22 15.25 0.08
CA GLY A 231 -15.39 15.41 -1.36
C GLY A 231 -15.76 14.08 -2.05
N LYS A 232 -15.63 14.07 -3.37
CA LYS A 232 -15.76 12.86 -4.19
C LYS A 232 -14.38 12.24 -4.42
N ASP A 233 -14.33 10.92 -4.45
CA ASP A 233 -13.15 10.15 -4.89
C ASP A 233 -12.64 10.66 -6.24
N PRO A 234 -11.40 11.20 -6.31
CA PRO A 234 -10.86 11.81 -7.51
C PRO A 234 -10.19 10.82 -8.46
N GLN A 235 -10.10 9.52 -8.13
CA GLN A 235 -9.25 8.59 -8.88
C GLN A 235 -9.66 8.44 -10.35
N ALA A 236 -8.66 8.45 -11.23
CA ALA A 236 -8.84 8.20 -12.66
C ALA A 236 -9.01 6.70 -12.93
N PRO A 237 -10.07 6.27 -13.64
CA PRO A 237 -10.29 4.85 -13.94
C PRO A 237 -9.55 4.36 -15.20
N ASP A 238 -9.04 5.27 -16.04
CA ASP A 238 -8.30 4.98 -17.26
C ASP A 238 -7.49 6.20 -17.72
N MET A 239 -6.64 6.02 -18.74
CA MET A 239 -5.81 7.08 -19.30
C MET A 239 -6.58 8.25 -19.91
N GLY A 240 -7.87 8.08 -20.23
CA GLY A 240 -8.74 9.18 -20.67
C GLY A 240 -9.05 10.16 -19.52
N GLY A 241 -8.97 9.70 -18.28
CA GLY A 241 -9.11 10.50 -17.06
C GLY A 241 -7.79 10.85 -16.37
N TYR A 242 -6.63 10.56 -16.98
CA TYR A 242 -5.32 10.84 -16.37
C TYR A 242 -5.19 12.33 -15.99
N VAL A 243 -4.74 12.57 -14.76
CA VAL A 243 -4.56 13.93 -14.23
C VAL A 243 -3.08 14.31 -14.29
N ASP A 244 -2.76 15.27 -15.15
CA ASP A 244 -1.44 15.91 -15.21
C ASP A 244 -1.40 17.10 -14.24
N THR A 245 -0.61 17.00 -13.17
CA THR A 245 -0.55 17.97 -12.07
C THR A 245 0.81 17.94 -11.39
N ASP A 246 1.17 19.00 -10.67
CA ASP A 246 2.33 19.02 -9.77
C ASP A 246 1.94 18.64 -8.33
N ASP A 247 0.65 18.67 -8.00
CA ASP A 247 0.13 18.26 -6.70
C ASP A 247 0.28 16.77 -6.48
N ASP A 248 0.29 16.33 -5.22
CA ASP A 248 0.35 14.90 -4.88
C ASP A 248 1.48 14.15 -5.60
N ASN A 249 2.67 14.79 -5.68
CA ASN A 249 3.85 14.26 -6.36
C ASN A 249 3.64 13.94 -7.86
N GLY A 250 2.70 14.58 -8.54
CA GLY A 250 2.31 14.17 -9.90
C GLY A 250 1.04 13.33 -9.94
N GLY A 251 0.16 13.49 -8.95
CA GLY A 251 -1.10 12.76 -8.84
C GLY A 251 -0.91 11.27 -8.56
N VAL A 252 0.04 10.88 -7.71
CA VAL A 252 0.37 9.45 -7.49
C VAL A 252 -0.82 8.66 -6.94
N HIS A 253 -1.60 9.22 -6.00
CA HIS A 253 -2.79 8.54 -5.45
C HIS A 253 -4.02 8.67 -6.36
N THR A 254 -4.09 9.76 -7.14
CA THR A 254 -5.19 10.00 -8.09
C THR A 254 -5.07 9.08 -9.31
N ASN A 255 -3.87 8.95 -9.86
CA ASN A 255 -3.61 8.18 -11.08
C ASN A 255 -3.34 6.70 -10.81
N SER A 256 -3.14 6.26 -9.55
CA SER A 256 -3.00 4.84 -9.20
C SER A 256 -4.26 4.01 -9.47
N GLY A 257 -5.42 4.65 -9.62
CA GLY A 257 -6.67 4.01 -10.06
C GLY A 257 -6.52 3.27 -11.40
N ILE A 258 -5.74 3.82 -12.34
CA ILE A 258 -5.54 3.26 -13.68
C ILE A 258 -4.87 1.87 -13.60
N PRO A 259 -3.66 1.72 -13.02
CA PRO A 259 -3.04 0.40 -12.83
C PRO A 259 -3.78 -0.49 -11.82
N ASN A 260 -4.49 0.06 -10.82
CA ASN A 260 -5.35 -0.74 -9.93
C ASN A 260 -6.45 -1.47 -10.70
N ARG A 261 -7.12 -0.76 -11.61
CA ARG A 261 -8.17 -1.33 -12.46
C ARG A 261 -7.61 -2.33 -13.46
N ALA A 262 -6.42 -2.08 -14.02
CA ALA A 262 -5.73 -3.07 -14.85
C ALA A 262 -5.47 -4.38 -14.07
N PHE A 263 -5.00 -4.29 -12.82
CA PHE A 263 -4.82 -5.48 -11.99
C PHE A 263 -6.14 -6.21 -11.71
N TYR A 264 -7.19 -5.50 -11.33
CA TYR A 264 -8.52 -6.07 -11.10
C TYR A 264 -9.03 -6.84 -12.33
N LEU A 265 -8.93 -6.22 -13.52
CA LEU A 265 -9.36 -6.82 -14.78
C LEU A 265 -8.54 -8.08 -15.11
N ALA A 266 -7.22 -8.02 -14.92
CA ALA A 266 -6.33 -9.16 -15.13
C ALA A 266 -6.64 -10.31 -14.15
N ALA A 267 -6.79 -10.01 -12.86
CA ALA A 267 -7.11 -11.00 -11.83
C ALA A 267 -8.46 -11.67 -12.08
N THR A 268 -9.47 -10.89 -12.48
CA THR A 268 -10.81 -11.41 -12.80
C THR A 268 -10.78 -12.29 -14.05
N ALA A 269 -10.03 -11.90 -15.10
CA ALA A 269 -9.90 -12.66 -16.33
C ALA A 269 -9.11 -13.96 -16.15
N ILE A 270 -8.07 -13.94 -15.31
CA ILE A 270 -7.26 -15.13 -14.96
C ILE A 270 -8.07 -16.08 -14.06
N GLY A 271 -8.88 -15.53 -13.15
CA GLY A 271 -9.70 -16.29 -12.21
C GLY A 271 -8.89 -16.93 -11.08
N GLY A 272 -9.58 -17.69 -10.22
CA GLY A 272 -8.96 -18.28 -9.02
C GLY A 272 -8.58 -17.22 -7.99
N SER A 273 -7.52 -17.46 -7.22
CA SER A 273 -7.01 -16.50 -6.24
C SER A 273 -6.15 -15.42 -6.90
N SER A 274 -6.39 -14.15 -6.56
CA SER A 274 -5.61 -13.02 -7.10
C SER A 274 -4.11 -13.16 -6.82
N TRP A 275 -3.71 -13.57 -5.61
CA TRP A 275 -2.31 -13.63 -5.21
C TRP A 275 -1.46 -14.66 -5.97
N ALA A 276 -2.03 -15.83 -6.30
CA ALA A 276 -1.32 -16.87 -7.06
C ALA A 276 -1.47 -16.71 -8.58
N GLY A 277 -2.53 -16.01 -9.03
CA GLY A 277 -2.76 -15.67 -10.43
C GLY A 277 -2.05 -14.37 -10.81
N ALA A 278 -2.83 -13.30 -11.03
CA ALA A 278 -2.31 -11.99 -11.43
C ALA A 278 -1.22 -11.45 -10.47
N GLY A 279 -1.34 -11.69 -9.16
CA GLY A 279 -0.37 -11.26 -8.16
C GLY A 279 1.03 -11.84 -8.38
N ALA A 280 1.13 -13.10 -8.83
CA ALA A 280 2.42 -13.70 -9.17
C ALA A 280 3.06 -13.04 -10.39
N ILE A 281 2.24 -12.63 -11.37
CA ILE A 281 2.69 -11.91 -12.57
C ILE A 281 3.20 -10.50 -12.20
N TRP A 282 2.43 -9.76 -11.40
CA TRP A 282 2.83 -8.44 -10.92
C TRP A 282 4.09 -8.51 -10.05
N TYR A 283 4.21 -9.52 -9.20
CA TYR A 283 5.41 -9.73 -8.37
C TYR A 283 6.65 -10.04 -9.23
N ALA A 284 6.49 -10.90 -10.25
CA ALA A 284 7.57 -11.21 -11.19
C ALA A 284 8.01 -9.98 -12.00
N ALA A 285 7.08 -9.13 -12.43
CA ALA A 285 7.40 -7.87 -13.09
C ALA A 285 8.16 -6.91 -12.14
N LEU A 286 7.65 -6.67 -10.94
CA LEU A 286 8.25 -5.77 -9.95
C LEU A 286 9.67 -6.20 -9.53
N THR A 287 9.93 -7.51 -9.46
CA THR A 287 11.24 -8.07 -9.06
C THR A 287 12.15 -8.41 -10.24
N GLY A 288 11.64 -8.25 -11.47
CA GLY A 288 12.35 -8.48 -12.72
C GLY A 288 13.39 -7.40 -13.03
N ARG A 289 14.03 -7.53 -14.19
CA ARG A 289 15.06 -6.58 -14.65
C ARG A 289 14.50 -5.45 -15.52
N ASP A 290 13.26 -5.60 -15.98
CA ASP A 290 12.64 -4.70 -16.96
C ASP A 290 11.93 -3.51 -16.30
N VAL A 291 11.74 -3.56 -14.98
CA VAL A 291 11.19 -2.46 -14.17
C VAL A 291 12.32 -1.77 -13.42
N SER A 292 12.37 -0.44 -13.50
CA SER A 292 13.37 0.41 -12.86
C SER A 292 12.68 1.61 -12.18
N ALA A 293 13.45 2.45 -11.50
CA ALA A 293 12.91 3.55 -10.71
C ALA A 293 11.98 4.49 -11.51
N ASP A 294 12.28 4.74 -12.78
CA ASP A 294 11.53 5.70 -13.60
C ASP A 294 10.58 5.02 -14.60
N THR A 295 10.28 3.73 -14.39
CA THR A 295 9.33 2.99 -15.24
C THR A 295 7.93 3.61 -15.18
N ASP A 296 7.36 3.86 -16.35
CA ASP A 296 6.02 4.40 -16.54
C ASP A 296 4.98 3.27 -16.70
N PHE A 297 3.71 3.63 -16.93
CA PHE A 297 2.62 2.65 -17.05
C PHE A 297 2.83 1.70 -18.23
N ALA A 298 3.29 2.20 -19.39
CA ALA A 298 3.48 1.38 -20.57
C ALA A 298 4.63 0.36 -20.38
N GLY A 299 5.73 0.79 -19.76
CA GLY A 299 6.84 -0.10 -19.44
C GLY A 299 6.48 -1.16 -18.41
N PHE A 300 5.73 -0.81 -17.36
CA PHE A 300 5.25 -1.80 -16.39
C PHE A 300 4.22 -2.76 -16.99
N ALA A 301 3.35 -2.27 -17.87
CA ALA A 301 2.44 -3.10 -18.65
C ALA A 301 3.21 -4.11 -19.53
N ALA A 302 4.28 -3.68 -20.19
CA ALA A 302 5.14 -4.58 -20.97
C ALA A 302 5.80 -5.65 -20.10
N ALA A 303 6.34 -5.27 -18.93
CA ALA A 303 6.95 -6.20 -17.99
C ALA A 303 5.95 -7.25 -17.46
N THR A 304 4.72 -6.84 -17.13
CA THR A 304 3.67 -7.78 -16.67
C THR A 304 3.21 -8.71 -17.80
N VAL A 305 3.07 -8.24 -19.04
CA VAL A 305 2.75 -9.09 -20.20
C VAL A 305 3.88 -10.11 -20.44
N ALA A 306 5.14 -9.70 -20.34
CA ALA A 306 6.29 -10.59 -20.49
C ALA A 306 6.34 -11.67 -19.39
N ALA A 307 5.95 -11.34 -18.17
CA ALA A 307 5.89 -12.26 -17.03
C ALA A 307 4.67 -13.20 -17.04
N ALA A 308 3.66 -12.91 -17.85
CA ALA A 308 2.34 -13.54 -17.75
C ALA A 308 2.24 -14.98 -18.30
N GLY A 309 3.20 -15.42 -19.11
CA GLY A 309 3.15 -16.74 -19.75
C GLY A 309 1.85 -16.94 -20.55
N ASP A 310 1.12 -18.02 -20.26
CA ASP A 310 -0.16 -18.34 -20.92
C ASP A 310 -1.27 -17.31 -20.66
N HIS A 311 -1.09 -16.41 -19.67
CA HIS A 311 -2.03 -15.34 -19.35
C HIS A 311 -1.73 -14.01 -20.06
N ALA A 312 -0.73 -13.96 -20.95
CA ALA A 312 -0.29 -12.72 -21.61
C ALA A 312 -1.41 -11.94 -22.31
N ASP A 313 -2.35 -12.62 -22.96
CA ASP A 313 -3.47 -11.95 -23.65
C ASP A 313 -4.49 -11.36 -22.68
N ALA A 314 -4.75 -12.01 -21.54
CA ALA A 314 -5.61 -11.47 -20.49
C ALA A 314 -4.99 -10.21 -19.87
N VAL A 315 -3.69 -10.26 -19.55
CA VAL A 315 -2.94 -9.13 -18.99
C VAL A 315 -2.87 -7.96 -19.99
N ARG A 316 -2.57 -8.23 -21.26
CA ARG A 316 -2.55 -7.19 -22.30
C ARG A 316 -3.93 -6.54 -22.45
N THR A 317 -4.99 -7.34 -22.49
CA THR A 317 -6.36 -6.83 -22.60
C THR A 317 -6.73 -5.94 -21.42
N ALA A 318 -6.32 -6.32 -20.20
CA ALA A 318 -6.56 -5.51 -19.00
C ALA A 318 -5.90 -4.13 -19.07
N TRP A 319 -4.64 -4.05 -19.51
CA TRP A 319 -3.93 -2.78 -19.71
C TRP A 319 -4.55 -1.94 -20.83
N SER A 320 -4.81 -2.53 -22.00
CA SER A 320 -5.46 -1.81 -23.11
C SER A 320 -6.86 -1.30 -22.74
N THR A 321 -7.60 -2.00 -21.87
CA THR A 321 -8.92 -1.56 -21.39
C THR A 321 -8.86 -0.27 -20.58
N VAL A 322 -7.76 -0.03 -19.85
CA VAL A 322 -7.52 1.22 -19.13
C VAL A 322 -6.73 2.25 -19.95
N GLY A 323 -6.56 2.00 -21.26
CA GLY A 323 -5.92 2.91 -22.20
C GLY A 323 -4.39 2.91 -22.13
N VAL A 324 -3.77 1.87 -21.59
CA VAL A 324 -2.30 1.70 -21.54
C VAL A 324 -1.89 0.63 -22.54
N GLU A 325 -1.12 1.02 -23.56
CA GLU A 325 -0.54 0.08 -24.52
C GLU A 325 0.86 -0.35 -24.05
N PRO A 326 1.14 -1.65 -23.90
CA PRO A 326 2.47 -2.12 -23.50
C PRO A 326 3.54 -1.77 -24.55
N SER A 327 4.66 -1.15 -24.15
CA SER A 327 5.77 -0.78 -25.05
C SER A 327 7.14 -0.86 -24.40
#